data_AF-A0AAV5SEY3-F1
#
_entry.id   AF-A0AAV5SEY3-F1
#
_cell.length_a   1.000
_cell.length_b   1.000
_cell.length_c   1.000
_cell.angle_alpha   90.00
_cell.angle_beta   90.00
_cell.angle_gamma   90.00
#
_symmetry.space_group_name_H-M   'P 1'
#
loop_
_entity.id
_entity.type
_entity.pdbx_description
1 polymer ?
#
loop_
_entity_poly.entity_id
_entity_poly.type
_entity_poly.pdbx_seq_one_letter_code
_entity_poly.pdbx_strand_id
1 'polypeptide(L)'
;LVPCVIALVRTATMHGNCKALLVVHSLCSVCLLISQISVFIYDIAIDNLHPLSDVSERWFLIFHNVFYFKTSCLSLVILLERCRAIRNPGAYEKQSVNYPLVIVASFIATLYAVGTVYLIYWHGWYFETIFMMYCIETMVMCISGVLYFYSKRRLRDLPYTSDRVHAKYQIVEILDFSRAILPSLLLSALLKSASLVPTMLWQGGFISYVTCCLFYFTIHAINCIAMKATLFFCHRKLLRSLQILCCSNGRITPEPAPSSNTDDDTKLYFSQLAVAWN
;
A
#
# COMPACT_ATOMS: atom_id res chain seq x y z
N LEU A 1 2.16 13.13 0.45
CA LEU A 1 1.37 11.96 0.90
C LEU A 1 -0.04 12.30 1.41
N VAL A 2 -0.21 13.36 2.21
CA VAL A 2 -1.55 13.74 2.75
C VAL A 2 -2.64 13.88 1.66
N PRO A 3 -2.40 14.53 0.50
CA PRO A 3 -3.40 14.57 -0.58
C PRO A 3 -3.80 13.19 -1.09
N CYS A 4 -2.87 12.23 -1.15
CA CYS A 4 -3.16 10.85 -1.54
C CYS A 4 -4.07 10.16 -0.52
N VAL A 5 -3.87 10.39 0.79
CA VAL A 5 -4.76 9.85 1.84
C VAL A 5 -6.16 10.43 1.70
N ILE A 6 -6.28 11.74 1.51
CA ILE A 6 -7.57 12.42 1.32
C ILE A 6 -8.28 11.89 0.06
N ALA A 7 -7.55 11.75 -1.06
CA ALA A 7 -8.09 11.20 -2.29
C ALA A 7 -8.55 9.74 -2.13
N LEU A 8 -7.80 8.91 -1.38
CA LEU A 8 -8.22 7.55 -1.03
C LEU A 8 -9.48 7.53 -0.17
N VAL A 9 -9.60 8.41 0.83
CA VAL A 9 -10.81 8.52 1.67
C VAL A 9 -12.02 8.98 0.86
N ARG A 10 -11.83 9.83 -0.15
CA ARG A 10 -12.92 10.36 -0.96
C ARG A 10 -13.33 9.47 -2.13
N THR A 11 -12.50 8.54 -2.58
CA THR A 11 -12.86 7.69 -3.73
C THR A 11 -14.03 6.76 -3.41
N ALA A 12 -15.03 6.72 -4.29
CA ALA A 12 -16.15 5.76 -4.23
C ALA A 12 -15.89 4.49 -5.05
N THR A 13 -14.73 4.40 -5.71
CA THR A 13 -14.47 3.41 -6.77
C THR A 13 -13.95 2.07 -6.26
N MET A 14 -13.72 1.95 -4.95
CA MET A 14 -13.14 0.77 -4.33
C MET A 14 -14.03 0.27 -3.21
N HIS A 15 -14.11 -1.06 -3.08
CA HIS A 15 -14.81 -1.66 -1.95
C HIS A 15 -14.23 -1.18 -0.61
N GLY A 16 -15.11 -0.95 0.37
CA GLY A 16 -14.75 -0.22 1.59
C GLY A 16 -13.72 -0.93 2.48
N ASN A 17 -13.65 -2.27 2.47
CA ASN A 17 -12.61 -3.01 3.20
C ASN A 17 -11.20 -2.70 2.68
N CYS A 18 -10.98 -2.87 1.38
CA CYS A 18 -9.68 -2.57 0.77
C CYS A 18 -9.34 -1.08 0.89
N LYS A 19 -10.33 -0.20 0.71
CA LYS A 19 -10.16 1.24 0.93
C LYS A 19 -9.69 1.55 2.35
N ALA A 20 -10.33 0.97 3.37
CA ALA A 20 -9.93 1.17 4.76
C ALA A 20 -8.50 0.66 5.02
N LEU A 21 -8.15 -0.53 4.54
CA LEU A 21 -6.79 -1.07 4.65
C LEU A 21 -5.75 -0.20 3.93
N LEU A 22 -6.06 0.31 2.74
CA LEU A 22 -5.17 1.22 2.00
C LEU A 22 -4.99 2.57 2.70
N VAL A 23 -6.04 3.09 3.35
CA VAL A 23 -5.95 4.29 4.19
C VAL A 23 -5.03 4.01 5.38
N VAL A 24 -5.25 2.92 6.12
CA VAL A 24 -4.38 2.53 7.25
C VAL A 24 -2.93 2.35 6.80
N HIS A 25 -2.70 1.67 5.68
CA HIS A 25 -1.36 1.54 5.09
C HIS A 25 -0.76 2.91 4.77
N SER A 26 -1.53 3.82 4.19
CA SER A 26 -1.02 5.14 3.80
C SER A 26 -0.74 6.02 5.01
N LEU A 27 -1.53 5.90 6.08
CA LEU A 27 -1.26 6.53 7.37
C LEU A 27 0.03 5.99 7.99
N CYS A 28 0.28 4.68 7.93
CA CYS A 28 1.57 4.12 8.37
C CYS A 28 2.75 4.72 7.61
N SER A 29 2.63 4.93 6.29
CA SER A 29 3.65 5.62 5.50
C SER A 29 3.84 7.09 5.90
N VAL A 30 2.78 7.78 6.33
CA VAL A 30 2.88 9.14 6.87
C VAL A 30 3.59 9.12 8.23
N CYS A 31 3.25 8.18 9.12
CA CYS A 31 3.94 8.00 10.41
C CYS A 31 5.44 7.69 10.23
N LEU A 32 5.80 6.92 9.20
CA LEU A 32 7.20 6.71 8.82
C LEU A 32 7.90 8.03 8.50
N LEU A 33 7.34 8.85 7.61
CA LEU A 33 7.95 10.14 7.27
C LEU A 33 8.04 11.08 8.48
N ILE A 34 6.99 11.12 9.32
CA ILE A 34 6.99 11.93 10.54
C ILE A 34 8.14 11.47 11.45
N SER A 35 8.31 10.16 11.67
CA SER A 35 9.39 9.65 12.50
C SER A 35 10.78 10.06 12.00
N GLN A 36 10.99 10.08 10.68
CA GLN A 36 12.26 10.52 10.09
C GLN A 36 12.50 12.01 10.33
N ILE A 37 11.49 12.85 10.07
CA ILE A 37 11.57 14.29 10.32
C ILE A 37 11.82 14.56 11.81
N SER A 38 11.18 13.80 12.70
CA SER A 38 11.36 13.93 14.15
C SER A 38 12.78 13.59 14.59
N VAL A 39 13.44 12.59 14.00
CA VAL A 39 14.87 12.32 14.27
C VAL A 39 15.72 13.55 13.94
N PHE A 40 15.59 14.10 12.74
CA PHE A 40 16.38 15.26 12.33
C PHE A 40 16.13 16.50 13.20
N ILE A 41 14.87 16.75 13.58
CA ILE A 41 14.54 17.84 14.49
C ILE A 41 15.15 17.60 15.88
N TYR A 42 15.10 16.36 16.37
CA TYR A 42 15.66 15.99 17.66
C TYR A 42 17.18 16.21 17.68
N ASP A 43 17.91 15.73 16.67
CA ASP A 43 19.36 15.90 16.58
C ASP A 43 19.79 17.36 16.52
N ILE A 44 19.05 18.20 15.79
CA ILE A 44 19.27 19.66 15.78
C ILE A 44 19.03 20.26 17.16
N ALA A 45 17.98 19.82 17.86
CA ALA A 45 17.60 20.39 19.16
C ALA A 45 18.62 20.07 20.27
N ILE A 46 19.34 18.95 20.18
CA ILE A 46 20.38 18.55 21.15
C ILE A 46 21.81 18.86 20.67
N ASP A 47 21.97 19.58 19.56
CA ASP A 47 23.25 19.89 18.90
C ASP A 47 24.09 18.64 18.55
N ASN A 48 23.40 17.53 18.27
CA ASN A 48 24.00 16.25 17.88
C ASN A 48 24.04 16.13 16.36
N LEU A 49 24.71 17.06 15.69
CA LEU A 49 24.73 17.11 14.21
C LEU A 49 25.52 15.95 13.57
N HIS A 50 26.31 15.22 14.35
CA HIS A 50 27.12 14.10 13.88
C HIS A 50 27.03 12.90 14.85
N PRO A 51 25.87 12.22 14.93
CA PRO A 51 25.70 11.07 15.81
C PRO A 51 26.72 9.97 15.51
N LEU A 52 27.39 9.48 16.55
CA LEU A 52 28.33 8.36 16.44
C LEU A 52 27.64 7.00 16.63
N SER A 53 26.44 6.97 17.21
CA SER A 53 25.70 5.75 17.53
C SER A 53 24.19 5.99 17.51
N ASP A 54 23.42 4.90 17.53
CA ASP A 54 21.95 4.89 17.54
C ASP A 54 21.32 5.19 18.92
N VAL A 55 22.14 5.35 19.97
CA VAL A 55 21.65 5.33 21.37
C VAL A 55 20.67 6.46 21.67
N SER A 56 20.98 7.68 21.26
CA SER A 56 20.12 8.85 21.47
C SER A 56 18.83 8.81 20.63
N GLU A 57 18.91 8.20 19.44
CA GLU A 57 17.82 8.15 18.45
C GLU A 57 16.97 6.88 18.54
N ARG A 58 17.35 5.93 19.42
CA ARG A 58 16.81 4.57 19.45
C ARG A 58 15.30 4.50 19.46
N TRP A 59 14.63 5.34 20.23
CA TRP A 59 13.16 5.35 20.31
C TRP A 59 12.49 5.74 18.99
N PHE A 60 13.08 6.68 18.25
CA PHE A 60 12.61 7.03 16.93
C PHE A 60 12.84 5.91 15.92
N LEU A 61 13.99 5.23 15.99
CA LEU A 61 14.30 4.10 15.13
C LEU A 61 13.39 2.89 15.41
N ILE A 62 13.06 2.62 16.68
CA ILE A 62 12.07 1.61 17.09
C ILE A 62 10.72 1.95 16.44
N PHE A 63 10.24 3.17 16.63
CA PHE A 63 8.96 3.63 16.08
C PHE A 63 8.96 3.53 14.55
N HIS A 64 10.01 4.01 13.90
CA HIS A 64 10.22 3.92 12.45
C HIS A 64 10.11 2.46 11.97
N ASN A 65 10.87 1.56 12.58
CA ASN A 65 10.88 0.16 12.18
C ASN A 65 9.51 -0.51 12.39
N VAL A 66 8.76 -0.16 13.44
CA VAL A 66 7.39 -0.70 13.64
C VAL A 66 6.50 -0.36 12.44
N PHE A 67 6.46 0.89 11.99
CA PHE A 67 5.65 1.24 10.82
C PHE A 67 6.21 0.64 9.53
N TYR A 68 7.52 0.50 9.43
CA TYR A 68 8.17 -0.12 8.28
C TYR A 68 7.69 -1.57 8.11
N PHE A 69 7.83 -2.40 9.14
CA PHE A 69 7.34 -3.78 9.11
C PHE A 69 5.83 -3.87 8.93
N LYS A 70 5.08 -2.98 9.61
CA LYS A 70 3.62 -2.94 9.50
C LYS A 70 3.14 -2.67 8.08
N THR A 71 3.82 -1.82 7.30
CA THR A 71 3.43 -1.54 5.90
C THR A 71 3.54 -2.77 5.00
N SER A 72 4.59 -3.59 5.16
CA SER A 72 4.74 -4.85 4.42
C SER A 72 3.64 -5.85 4.76
N CYS A 73 3.33 -6.02 6.05
CA CYS A 73 2.24 -6.89 6.49
C CYS A 73 0.87 -6.41 6.00
N LEU A 74 0.60 -5.11 6.05
CA LEU A 74 -0.64 -4.54 5.53
C LEU A 74 -0.77 -4.76 4.02
N SER A 75 0.33 -4.72 3.27
CA SER A 75 0.32 -5.07 1.84
C SER A 75 -0.12 -6.51 1.61
N LEU A 76 0.37 -7.46 2.42
CA LEU A 76 -0.07 -8.85 2.39
C LEU A 76 -1.56 -8.99 2.73
N VAL A 77 -2.02 -8.32 3.79
CA VAL A 77 -3.44 -8.31 4.19
C VAL A 77 -4.32 -7.78 3.05
N ILE A 78 -3.94 -6.68 2.40
CA ILE A 78 -4.68 -6.11 1.27
C ILE A 78 -4.81 -7.14 0.14
N LEU A 79 -3.74 -7.85 -0.20
CA LEU A 79 -3.79 -8.86 -1.25
C LEU A 79 -4.66 -10.07 -0.86
N LEU A 80 -4.57 -10.56 0.38
CA LEU A 80 -5.42 -11.64 0.88
C LEU A 80 -6.90 -11.25 0.87
N GLU A 81 -7.20 -10.00 1.21
CA GLU A 81 -8.55 -9.43 1.15
C GLU A 81 -9.08 -9.43 -0.29
N ARG A 82 -8.24 -9.08 -1.28
CA ARG A 82 -8.59 -9.17 -2.70
C ARG A 82 -8.72 -10.60 -3.21
N CYS A 83 -7.91 -11.53 -2.71
CA CYS A 83 -8.08 -12.97 -2.99
C CYS A 83 -9.43 -13.49 -2.47
N ARG A 84 -9.89 -13.02 -1.31
CA ARG A 84 -11.24 -13.32 -0.80
C ARG A 84 -12.32 -12.71 -1.70
N ALA A 85 -12.17 -11.45 -2.09
CA ALA A 85 -13.14 -10.74 -2.93
C ALA A 85 -13.35 -11.43 -4.29
N ILE A 86 -12.29 -11.91 -4.93
CA ILE A 86 -12.40 -12.59 -6.23
C ILE A 86 -13.01 -14.00 -6.16
N ARG A 87 -12.94 -14.66 -5.00
CA ARG A 87 -13.49 -16.02 -4.84
C ARG A 87 -15.02 -16.03 -4.89
N ASN A 88 -15.67 -15.00 -4.35
CA ASN A 88 -17.12 -14.85 -4.38
C ASN A 88 -17.53 -13.38 -4.61
N PRO A 89 -17.36 -12.87 -5.85
CA PRO A 89 -17.50 -11.45 -6.15
C PRO A 89 -18.93 -10.94 -5.93
N GLY A 90 -19.95 -11.73 -6.30
CA GLY A 90 -21.35 -11.31 -6.16
C GLY A 90 -21.83 -11.23 -4.71
N ALA A 91 -21.32 -12.09 -3.82
CA ALA A 91 -21.62 -11.98 -2.39
C ALA A 91 -20.81 -10.86 -1.73
N TYR A 92 -19.58 -10.63 -2.20
CA TYR A 92 -18.68 -9.62 -1.65
C TYR A 92 -19.15 -8.19 -1.94
N GLU A 93 -19.63 -7.90 -3.16
CA GLU A 93 -20.13 -6.57 -3.53
C GLU A 93 -21.31 -6.10 -2.66
N LYS A 94 -22.16 -7.04 -2.23
CA LYS A 94 -23.30 -6.75 -1.36
C LYS A 94 -22.92 -6.50 0.10
N GLN A 95 -21.67 -6.81 0.48
CA GLN A 95 -21.21 -6.63 1.85
C GLN A 95 -20.87 -5.17 2.10
N SER A 96 -21.24 -4.68 3.29
CA SER A 96 -20.72 -3.42 3.79
C SER A 96 -19.30 -3.61 4.33
N VAL A 97 -18.69 -2.50 4.76
CA VAL A 97 -17.35 -2.53 5.36
C VAL A 97 -17.36 -3.38 6.63
N ASN A 98 -16.52 -4.42 6.64
CA ASN A 98 -16.27 -5.26 7.80
C ASN A 98 -15.14 -4.65 8.64
N TYR A 99 -15.47 -3.62 9.43
CA TYR A 99 -14.53 -2.97 10.34
C TYR A 99 -13.83 -3.94 11.31
N PRO A 100 -14.52 -4.94 11.90
CA PRO A 100 -13.84 -5.94 12.75
C PRO A 100 -12.67 -6.63 12.04
N LEU A 101 -12.84 -7.04 10.78
CA LEU A 101 -11.77 -7.65 9.98
C LEU A 101 -10.60 -6.69 9.79
N VAL A 102 -10.87 -5.42 9.47
CA VAL A 102 -9.82 -4.40 9.28
C VAL A 102 -9.05 -4.15 10.57
N ILE A 103 -9.74 -4.05 11.70
CA ILE A 103 -9.14 -3.84 13.03
C ILE A 103 -8.28 -5.03 13.42
N VAL A 104 -8.81 -6.26 13.32
CA VAL A 104 -8.07 -7.49 13.65
C VAL A 104 -6.83 -7.63 12.76
N ALA A 105 -6.95 -7.41 11.45
CA ALA A 105 -5.82 -7.51 10.55
C ALA A 105 -4.75 -6.43 10.82
N SER A 106 -5.16 -5.20 11.11
CA SER A 106 -4.25 -4.12 11.53
C SER A 106 -3.56 -4.43 12.86
N PHE A 107 -4.26 -5.04 13.80
CA PHE A 107 -3.72 -5.48 15.08
C PHE A 107 -2.67 -6.58 14.90
N ILE A 108 -2.98 -7.64 14.14
CA ILE A 108 -2.02 -8.71 13.82
C ILE A 108 -0.76 -8.16 13.13
N ALA A 109 -0.93 -7.27 12.15
CA ALA A 109 0.19 -6.61 11.48
C ALA A 109 1.05 -5.78 12.45
N THR A 110 0.42 -5.16 13.46
CA THR A 110 1.12 -4.40 14.49
C THR A 110 1.88 -5.33 15.44
N LEU A 111 1.27 -6.44 15.89
CA LEU A 111 1.94 -7.43 16.73
C LEU A 111 3.17 -8.01 16.04
N TYR A 112 3.04 -8.40 14.77
CA TYR A 112 4.18 -8.86 13.97
C TYR A 112 5.30 -7.81 13.91
N ALA A 113 4.94 -6.55 13.61
CA ALA A 113 5.92 -5.49 13.50
C ALA A 113 6.65 -5.21 14.82
N VAL A 114 5.92 -5.12 15.94
CA VAL A 114 6.50 -4.94 17.27
C VAL A 114 7.39 -6.13 17.65
N GLY A 115 6.94 -7.36 17.39
CA GLY A 115 7.75 -8.56 17.63
C GLY A 115 9.04 -8.56 16.83
N THR A 116 8.99 -8.17 15.55
CA THR A 116 10.18 -8.07 14.69
C THR A 116 11.15 -7.01 15.20
N VAL A 117 10.64 -5.84 15.59
CA VAL A 117 11.47 -4.76 16.17
C VAL A 117 12.08 -5.17 17.51
N TYR A 118 11.34 -5.90 18.34
CA TYR A 118 11.87 -6.48 19.57
C TYR A 118 13.05 -7.42 19.28
N LEU A 119 12.94 -8.32 18.30
CA LEU A 119 14.04 -9.21 17.90
C LEU A 119 15.29 -8.44 17.42
N ILE A 120 15.11 -7.32 16.72
CA ILE A 120 16.22 -6.46 16.29
C ILE A 120 16.95 -5.86 17.50
N TYR A 121 16.24 -5.13 18.36
CA TYR A 121 16.89 -4.30 19.39
C TYR A 121 17.22 -5.05 20.68
N TRP A 122 16.51 -6.14 21.01
CA TRP A 122 16.78 -6.92 22.23
C TRP A 122 17.55 -8.21 21.98
N HIS A 123 17.43 -8.82 20.81
CA HIS A 123 18.12 -10.07 20.48
C HIS A 123 19.23 -9.91 19.44
N GLY A 124 19.36 -8.75 18.80
CA GLY A 124 20.39 -8.51 17.78
C GLY A 124 20.16 -9.29 16.48
N TRP A 125 18.94 -9.75 16.21
CA TRP A 125 18.60 -10.57 15.04
C TRP A 125 18.41 -9.72 13.77
N TYR A 126 19.46 -9.03 13.34
CA TYR A 126 19.38 -8.12 12.19
C TYR A 126 19.17 -8.87 10.87
N PHE A 127 19.95 -9.94 10.61
CA PHE A 127 19.90 -10.66 9.34
C PHE A 127 18.65 -11.54 9.22
N GLU A 128 18.24 -12.17 10.31
CA GLU A 128 17.05 -13.02 10.38
C GLU A 128 15.79 -12.19 10.12
N THR A 129 15.72 -10.97 10.68
CA THR A 129 14.57 -10.08 10.49
C THR A 129 14.52 -9.50 9.07
N ILE A 130 15.67 -9.29 8.43
CA ILE A 130 15.76 -8.98 7.00
C ILE A 130 15.25 -10.14 6.14
N PHE A 131 15.64 -11.37 6.45
CA PHE A 131 15.13 -12.55 5.75
C PHE A 131 13.61 -12.69 5.91
N MET A 132 13.09 -12.52 7.13
CA MET A 132 11.64 -12.52 7.39
C MET A 132 10.91 -11.45 6.58
N MET A 133 11.45 -10.23 6.49
CA MET A 133 10.91 -9.18 5.63
C MET A 133 10.84 -9.63 4.17
N TYR A 134 11.94 -10.17 3.63
CA TYR A 134 11.99 -10.64 2.25
C TYR A 134 11.02 -11.77 1.96
N CYS A 135 10.79 -12.68 2.91
CA CYS A 135 9.74 -13.69 2.76
C CYS A 135 8.36 -13.05 2.58
N ILE A 136 8.01 -12.05 3.41
CA ILE A 136 6.74 -11.34 3.29
C ILE A 136 6.63 -10.62 1.95
N GLU A 137 7.66 -9.89 1.54
CA GLU A 137 7.63 -9.14 0.28
C GLU A 137 7.57 -10.05 -0.95
N THR A 138 8.28 -11.17 -0.92
CA THR A 138 8.20 -12.20 -1.96
C THR A 138 6.79 -12.79 -2.03
N MET A 139 6.19 -13.13 -0.88
CA MET A 139 4.81 -13.61 -0.84
C MET A 139 3.82 -12.59 -1.40
N VAL A 140 3.98 -11.30 -1.04
CA VAL A 140 3.20 -10.19 -1.56
C VAL A 140 3.31 -10.11 -3.09
N MET A 141 4.52 -10.18 -3.63
CA MET A 141 4.75 -10.16 -5.08
C MET A 141 4.14 -11.39 -5.79
N CYS A 142 4.35 -12.58 -5.25
CA CYS A 142 3.79 -13.82 -5.79
C CYS A 142 2.25 -13.80 -5.80
N ILE A 143 1.62 -13.47 -4.67
CA ILE A 143 0.17 -13.39 -4.55
C ILE A 143 -0.38 -12.31 -5.48
N SER A 144 0.26 -11.15 -5.59
CA SER A 144 -0.17 -10.09 -6.50
C SER A 144 -0.12 -10.53 -7.97
N GLY A 145 0.93 -11.25 -8.37
CA GLY A 145 1.06 -11.81 -9.71
C GLY A 145 -0.04 -12.84 -10.01
N VAL A 146 -0.23 -13.81 -9.09
CA VAL A 146 -1.30 -14.81 -9.20
C VAL A 146 -2.68 -14.15 -9.27
N LEU A 147 -2.95 -13.15 -8.43
CA LEU A 147 -4.22 -12.42 -8.41
C LEU A 147 -4.48 -11.70 -9.73
N TYR A 148 -3.46 -11.10 -10.35
CA TYR A 148 -3.58 -10.46 -11.67
C TYR A 148 -3.97 -11.47 -12.76
N PHE A 149 -3.25 -12.60 -12.86
CA PHE A 149 -3.57 -13.61 -13.88
C PHE A 149 -4.90 -14.31 -13.60
N TYR A 150 -5.19 -14.60 -12.34
CA TYR A 150 -6.43 -15.23 -11.93
C TYR A 150 -7.65 -14.33 -12.19
N SER A 151 -7.56 -13.03 -11.89
CA SER A 151 -8.62 -12.05 -12.20
C SER A 151 -8.86 -11.91 -13.69
N LYS A 152 -7.80 -11.84 -14.50
CA LYS A 152 -7.91 -11.82 -15.96
C LYS A 152 -8.61 -13.07 -16.51
N ARG A 153 -8.22 -14.26 -16.04
CA ARG A 153 -8.86 -15.52 -16.44
C ARG A 153 -10.31 -15.58 -15.99
N ARG A 154 -10.58 -15.24 -14.73
CA ARG A 154 -11.92 -15.28 -14.14
C ARG A 154 -12.89 -14.33 -14.84
N LEU A 155 -12.41 -13.16 -15.28
CA LEU A 155 -13.21 -12.20 -16.04
C LEU A 155 -13.64 -12.75 -17.39
N ARG A 156 -12.75 -13.46 -18.11
CA ARG A 156 -13.05 -14.07 -19.41
C ARG A 156 -14.04 -15.22 -19.29
N ASP A 157 -13.91 -16.03 -18.24
CA ASP A 157 -14.68 -17.26 -18.07
C ASP A 157 -16.08 -17.01 -17.43
N LEU A 158 -16.43 -15.75 -17.07
CA LEU A 158 -17.71 -15.40 -16.46
C LEU A 158 -18.79 -15.17 -17.54
N PRO A 159 -19.84 -16.01 -17.63
CA PRO A 159 -20.90 -15.85 -18.63
C PRO A 159 -21.77 -14.60 -18.36
N TYR A 160 -22.29 -14.03 -19.45
CA TYR A 160 -23.17 -12.85 -19.43
C TYR A 160 -24.59 -13.24 -19.06
N THR A 161 -24.90 -13.20 -17.76
CA THR A 161 -26.28 -13.29 -17.26
C THR A 161 -26.58 -12.06 -16.40
N SER A 162 -27.84 -11.59 -16.38
CA SER A 162 -28.24 -10.36 -15.65
C SER A 162 -27.77 -10.36 -14.18
N ASP A 163 -27.91 -11.49 -13.48
CA ASP A 163 -27.46 -11.63 -12.08
C ASP A 163 -25.93 -11.58 -11.87
N ARG A 164 -25.13 -11.59 -12.95
CA ARG A 164 -23.66 -11.63 -12.92
C ARG A 164 -23.00 -10.31 -13.32
N VAL A 165 -23.76 -9.27 -13.66
CA VAL A 165 -23.23 -7.95 -14.01
C VAL A 165 -22.45 -7.35 -12.83
N HIS A 166 -23.06 -7.37 -11.65
CA HIS A 166 -22.48 -7.05 -10.35
C HIS A 166 -21.13 -7.76 -10.09
N ALA A 167 -21.15 -9.10 -10.16
CA ALA A 167 -19.93 -9.91 -10.00
C ALA A 167 -18.82 -9.51 -10.99
N LYS A 168 -19.17 -9.10 -12.21
CA LYS A 168 -18.22 -8.64 -13.22
C LYS A 168 -17.59 -7.31 -12.83
N TYR A 169 -18.38 -6.34 -12.34
CA TYR A 169 -17.85 -5.06 -11.84
C TYR A 169 -16.82 -5.27 -10.74
N GLN A 170 -17.10 -6.16 -9.78
CA GLN A 170 -16.17 -6.48 -8.71
C GLN A 170 -14.87 -7.11 -9.23
N ILE A 171 -14.94 -8.02 -10.22
CA ILE A 171 -13.74 -8.62 -10.83
C ILE A 171 -12.93 -7.57 -11.60
N VAL A 172 -13.59 -6.66 -12.34
CA VAL A 172 -12.94 -5.57 -13.07
C VAL A 172 -12.23 -4.61 -12.10
N GLU A 173 -12.87 -4.24 -10.99
CA GLU A 173 -12.23 -3.44 -9.92
C GLU A 173 -10.95 -4.13 -9.40
N ILE A 174 -11.03 -5.44 -9.12
CA ILE A 174 -9.89 -6.22 -8.62
C ILE A 174 -8.78 -6.29 -9.67
N LEU A 175 -9.11 -6.47 -10.95
CA LEU A 175 -8.14 -6.51 -12.04
C LEU A 175 -7.45 -5.16 -12.24
N ASP A 176 -8.20 -4.06 -12.25
CA ASP A 176 -7.68 -2.69 -12.33
C ASP A 176 -6.75 -2.39 -11.16
N PHE A 177 -7.17 -2.75 -9.95
CA PHE A 177 -6.35 -2.62 -8.75
C PHE A 177 -5.08 -3.46 -8.81
N SER A 178 -5.18 -4.74 -9.20
CA SER A 178 -4.05 -5.67 -9.30
C SER A 178 -3.01 -5.18 -10.33
N ARG A 179 -3.48 -4.65 -11.45
CA ARG A 179 -2.62 -4.03 -12.48
C ARG A 179 -1.88 -2.81 -11.94
N ALA A 180 -2.53 -2.01 -11.11
CA ALA A 180 -1.94 -0.79 -10.58
C ALA A 180 -1.01 -1.02 -9.37
N ILE A 181 -1.33 -1.99 -8.51
CA ILE A 181 -0.55 -2.26 -7.30
C ILE A 181 0.74 -3.02 -7.60
N LEU A 182 0.77 -3.90 -8.61
CA LEU A 182 1.95 -4.70 -8.93
C LEU A 182 3.23 -3.85 -9.20
N PRO A 183 3.22 -2.82 -10.08
CA PRO A 183 4.42 -1.99 -10.29
C PRO A 183 4.79 -1.19 -9.04
N SER A 184 3.80 -0.78 -8.24
CA SER A 184 4.01 -0.08 -6.98
C SER A 184 4.71 -0.97 -5.94
N LEU A 185 4.31 -2.24 -5.83
CA LEU A 185 4.92 -3.24 -4.95
C LEU A 185 6.34 -3.60 -5.41
N LEU A 186 6.55 -3.79 -6.72
CA LEU A 186 7.88 -4.06 -7.27
C LEU A 186 8.85 -2.92 -6.95
N LEU A 187 8.44 -1.68 -7.21
CA LEU A 187 9.24 -0.50 -6.89
C LEU A 187 9.54 -0.41 -5.40
N SER A 188 8.55 -0.73 -4.55
CA SER A 188 8.73 -0.70 -3.10
C SER A 188 9.76 -1.74 -2.63
N ALA A 189 9.67 -2.98 -3.11
CA ALA A 189 10.62 -4.04 -2.78
C ALA A 189 12.05 -3.69 -3.22
N LEU A 190 12.22 -3.09 -4.41
CA LEU A 190 13.52 -2.63 -4.89
C LEU A 190 14.11 -1.52 -4.01
N LEU A 191 13.32 -0.49 -3.69
CA LEU A 191 13.80 0.62 -2.85
C LEU A 191 14.09 0.17 -1.42
N LYS A 192 13.30 -0.75 -0.85
CA LYS A 192 13.59 -1.33 0.46
C LYS A 192 14.84 -2.20 0.45
N SER A 193 15.08 -2.95 -0.62
CA SER A 193 16.33 -3.68 -0.77
C SER A 193 17.53 -2.73 -0.85
N ALA A 194 17.38 -1.63 -1.61
CA ALA A 194 18.41 -0.61 -1.71
C ALA A 194 18.69 0.09 -0.37
N SER A 195 17.68 0.30 0.48
CA SER A 195 17.87 0.95 1.78
C SER A 195 18.62 0.06 2.79
N LEU A 196 18.65 -1.26 2.60
CA LEU A 196 19.46 -2.17 3.43
C LEU A 196 20.96 -2.07 3.11
N VAL A 197 21.34 -1.64 1.91
CA VAL A 197 22.76 -1.54 1.51
C VAL A 197 23.55 -0.61 2.43
N PRO A 198 23.11 0.64 2.72
CA PRO A 198 23.75 1.50 3.71
C PRO A 198 23.90 0.83 5.08
N THR A 199 22.86 0.13 5.56
CA THR A 199 22.91 -0.57 6.86
C THR A 199 23.97 -1.65 6.88
N MET A 200 24.08 -2.44 5.81
CA MET A 200 25.11 -3.47 5.67
C MET A 200 26.52 -2.88 5.61
N LEU A 201 26.70 -1.79 4.87
CA LEU A 201 27.98 -1.09 4.77
C LEU A 201 28.41 -0.49 6.12
N TRP A 202 27.47 0.05 6.88
CA TRP A 202 27.73 0.58 8.22
C TRP A 202 28.10 -0.53 9.20
N GLN A 203 27.34 -1.63 9.22
CA GLN A 203 27.66 -2.82 10.04
C GLN A 203 29.02 -3.43 9.69
N GLY A 204 29.42 -3.35 8.42
CA GLY A 204 30.77 -3.75 7.96
C GLY A 204 31.88 -2.75 8.28
N GLY A 205 31.57 -1.58 8.84
CA GLY A 205 32.55 -0.52 9.14
C GLY A 205 33.04 0.28 7.92
N PHE A 206 32.37 0.16 6.77
CA PHE A 206 32.77 0.85 5.53
C PHE A 206 32.31 2.30 5.47
N ILE A 207 31.20 2.64 6.13
CA ILE A 207 30.64 4.00 6.17
C ILE A 207 30.30 4.39 7.61
N SER A 208 30.23 5.70 7.88
CA SER A 208 29.81 6.21 9.18
C SER A 208 28.31 6.03 9.41
N TYR A 209 27.89 6.06 10.68
CA TYR A 209 26.48 6.01 11.07
C TYR A 209 25.66 7.14 10.41
N VAL A 210 26.19 8.37 10.41
CA VAL A 210 25.55 9.53 9.78
C VAL A 210 25.29 9.29 8.29
N THR A 211 26.28 8.78 7.56
CA THR A 211 26.13 8.45 6.13
C THR A 211 25.10 7.35 5.92
N CYS A 212 25.08 6.33 6.79
CA CYS A 212 24.05 5.30 6.77
C CYS A 212 22.65 5.88 6.95
N CYS A 213 22.42 6.68 8.00
CA CYS A 213 21.14 7.33 8.28
C CYS A 213 20.66 8.20 7.13
N LEU A 214 21.56 9.01 6.54
CA LEU A 214 21.23 9.87 5.40
C LEU A 214 20.69 9.05 4.23
N PHE A 215 21.40 8.00 3.80
CA PHE A 215 20.94 7.18 2.67
C PHE A 215 19.72 6.33 3.03
N TYR A 216 19.74 5.67 4.20
CA TYR A 216 18.65 4.84 4.69
C TYR A 216 17.33 5.61 4.72
N PHE A 217 17.29 6.75 5.42
CA PHE A 217 16.07 7.54 5.55
C PHE A 217 15.64 8.17 4.23
N THR A 218 16.60 8.64 3.41
CA THR A 218 16.30 9.21 2.09
C THR A 218 15.62 8.17 1.19
N ILE A 219 16.18 6.96 1.09
CA ILE A 219 15.61 5.90 0.26
C ILE A 219 14.22 5.49 0.79
N HIS A 220 14.04 5.39 2.10
CA HIS A 220 12.71 5.12 2.69
C HIS A 220 11.69 6.23 2.43
N ALA A 221 12.11 7.50 2.47
CA ALA A 221 11.25 8.63 2.17
C ALA A 221 10.82 8.61 0.70
N ILE A 222 11.77 8.38 -0.21
CA ILE A 222 11.51 8.19 -1.64
C ILE A 222 10.56 7.03 -1.85
N ASN A 223 10.76 5.88 -1.18
CA ASN A 223 9.86 4.73 -1.29
C ASN A 223 8.43 5.09 -0.89
N CYS A 224 8.24 5.75 0.25
CA CYS A 224 6.91 6.13 0.71
C CYS A 224 6.17 7.01 -0.31
N ILE A 225 6.87 7.96 -0.94
CA ILE A 225 6.30 8.86 -1.95
C ILE A 225 6.08 8.12 -3.27
N ALA A 226 7.12 7.47 -3.80
CA ALA A 226 7.15 6.85 -5.12
C ALA A 226 6.16 5.69 -5.20
N MET A 227 6.09 4.81 -4.20
CA MET A 227 5.12 3.71 -4.15
C MET A 227 3.69 4.24 -4.33
N LYS A 228 3.32 5.31 -3.61
CA LYS A 228 1.97 5.89 -3.67
C LYS A 228 1.74 6.64 -4.98
N ALA A 229 2.73 7.39 -5.45
CA ALA A 229 2.66 8.06 -6.75
C ALA A 229 2.44 7.06 -7.89
N THR A 230 3.21 5.97 -7.92
CA THR A 230 3.05 4.88 -8.89
C THR A 230 1.68 4.23 -8.81
N LEU A 231 1.17 3.93 -7.60
CA LEU A 231 -0.18 3.37 -7.44
C LEU A 231 -1.25 4.29 -8.03
N PHE A 232 -1.18 5.59 -7.75
CA PHE A 232 -2.13 6.57 -8.28
C PHE A 232 -1.99 6.70 -9.80
N PHE A 233 -0.77 6.81 -10.31
CA PHE A 233 -0.50 6.93 -11.75
C PHE A 233 -1.02 5.72 -12.53
N CYS A 234 -0.79 4.51 -12.02
CA CYS A 234 -1.26 3.29 -12.66
C CYS A 234 -2.77 3.07 -12.47
N HIS A 235 -3.39 3.62 -11.43
CA HIS A 235 -4.83 3.50 -11.17
C HIS A 235 -5.60 4.75 -11.60
N ARG A 236 -6.00 4.80 -12.88
CA ARG A 236 -6.67 5.96 -13.52
C ARG A 236 -7.79 6.59 -12.68
N LYS A 237 -8.64 5.78 -12.03
CA LYS A 237 -9.75 6.29 -11.19
C LYS A 237 -9.24 7.05 -9.95
N LEU A 238 -8.16 6.57 -9.33
CA LEU A 238 -7.55 7.24 -8.17
C LEU A 238 -6.82 8.52 -8.61
N LEU A 239 -6.14 8.47 -9.75
CA LEU A 239 -5.51 9.65 -10.34
C LEU A 239 -6.52 10.77 -10.60
N ARG A 240 -7.68 10.45 -11.19
CA ARG A 240 -8.76 11.43 -11.40
C ARG A 240 -9.27 12.01 -10.09
N SER A 241 -9.49 11.17 -9.07
CA SER A 241 -9.89 11.66 -7.73
C SER A 241 -8.84 12.62 -7.13
N LEU A 242 -7.56 12.35 -7.34
CA LEU A 242 -6.47 13.24 -6.90
C LEU A 242 -6.43 14.54 -7.71
N GLN A 243 -6.57 14.48 -9.03
CA GLN A 243 -6.62 15.66 -9.91
C GLN A 243 -7.78 16.58 -9.54
N ILE A 244 -8.97 16.03 -9.29
CA ILE A 244 -10.13 16.83 -8.85
C ILE A 244 -9.83 17.51 -7.52
N LEU A 245 -9.18 16.81 -6.57
CA LEU A 245 -8.80 17.39 -5.28
C LEU A 245 -7.77 18.52 -5.42
N CYS A 246 -6.81 18.40 -6.34
CA CYS A 246 -5.74 19.39 -6.52
C CYS A 246 -6.11 20.55 -7.44
N CYS A 247 -7.00 20.34 -8.42
CA CYS A 247 -7.33 21.33 -9.45
C CYS A 247 -8.71 22.00 -9.27
N SER A 248 -9.57 21.50 -8.37
CA SER A 248 -10.87 22.13 -8.12
C SER A 248 -10.74 23.24 -7.07
N ASN A 249 -10.87 24.49 -7.51
CA ASN A 249 -10.85 25.71 -6.68
C ASN A 249 -12.14 25.89 -5.83
N GLY A 250 -12.54 24.88 -5.06
CA GLY A 250 -13.43 25.10 -3.90
C GLY A 250 -14.92 24.83 -4.06
N ARG A 251 -15.39 24.22 -5.15
CA ARG A 251 -16.76 23.67 -5.23
C ARG A 251 -16.75 22.26 -5.82
N ILE A 252 -16.34 21.30 -5.01
CA ILE A 252 -16.64 19.90 -5.27
C ILE A 252 -17.95 19.62 -4.55
N THR A 253 -19.08 19.86 -5.21
CA THR A 253 -20.33 19.19 -4.82
C THR A 253 -20.05 17.69 -4.86
N PRO A 254 -20.30 16.92 -3.78
CA PRO A 254 -20.19 15.48 -3.85
C PRO A 254 -21.06 15.05 -5.02
N GLU A 255 -20.42 14.52 -6.06
CA GLU A 255 -21.14 13.96 -7.18
C GLU A 255 -22.08 12.91 -6.56
N PRO A 256 -23.41 13.07 -6.71
CA PRO A 256 -24.33 12.08 -6.18
C PRO A 256 -23.86 10.73 -6.69
N ALA A 257 -23.80 9.72 -5.81
CA ALA A 257 -23.40 8.37 -6.17
C ALA A 257 -24.04 8.06 -7.52
N PRO A 258 -23.27 7.69 -8.56
CA PRO A 258 -23.79 7.63 -9.92
C PRO A 258 -25.04 6.78 -9.86
N SER A 259 -26.21 7.42 -10.04
CA SER A 259 -27.43 6.69 -10.34
C SER A 259 -27.02 5.86 -11.53
N SER A 260 -27.11 4.53 -11.43
CA SER A 260 -26.74 3.61 -12.53
C SER A 260 -27.46 4.10 -13.77
N ASN A 261 -26.78 4.92 -14.56
CA ASN A 261 -27.40 5.57 -15.68
C ASN A 261 -27.37 4.48 -16.72
N THR A 262 -28.53 3.89 -16.96
CA THR A 262 -28.68 2.70 -17.80
C THR A 262 -27.96 2.87 -19.13
N ASP A 263 -27.86 4.10 -19.64
CA ASP A 263 -27.10 4.47 -20.85
C ASP A 263 -25.58 4.26 -20.74
N ASP A 264 -24.96 4.56 -19.61
CA ASP A 264 -23.51 4.37 -19.42
C ASP A 264 -23.18 2.89 -19.19
N ASP A 265 -24.04 2.17 -18.48
CA ASP A 265 -23.97 0.71 -18.37
C ASP A 265 -24.16 0.06 -19.76
N THR A 266 -25.05 0.60 -20.58
CA THR A 266 -25.31 0.15 -21.96
C THR A 266 -24.13 0.44 -22.89
N LYS A 267 -23.53 1.63 -22.81
CA LYS A 267 -22.31 1.97 -23.57
C LYS A 267 -21.13 1.10 -23.16
N LEU A 268 -20.96 0.87 -21.86
CA LEU A 268 -19.91 -0.01 -21.36
C LEU A 268 -20.15 -1.45 -21.82
N TYR A 269 -21.39 -1.93 -21.74
CA TYR A 269 -21.84 -3.23 -22.25
C TYR A 269 -21.49 -3.40 -23.73
N PHE A 270 -21.87 -2.45 -24.58
CA PHE A 270 -21.57 -2.51 -26.02
C PHE A 270 -20.07 -2.38 -26.33
N SER A 271 -19.33 -1.57 -25.57
CA SER A 271 -17.87 -1.48 -25.73
C SER A 271 -17.16 -2.80 -25.42
N GLN A 272 -17.65 -3.55 -24.43
CA GLN A 272 -17.08 -4.84 -24.06
C GLN A 272 -17.48 -5.96 -25.02
N LEU A 273 -18.70 -5.90 -25.57
CA LEU A 273 -19.14 -6.77 -26.65
C LEU A 273 -18.30 -6.58 -27.92
N ALA A 274 -18.01 -5.33 -28.30
CA ALA A 274 -17.17 -5.02 -29.45
C ALA A 274 -15.73 -5.54 -29.30
N VAL A 275 -15.20 -5.63 -28.08
CA VAL A 275 -13.89 -6.23 -27.80
C VAL A 275 -13.93 -7.76 -27.77
N ALA A 276 -15.07 -8.37 -27.49
CA ALA A 276 -15.23 -9.83 -27.48
C ALA A 276 -15.53 -10.43 -28.87
N TRP A 277 -16.02 -9.61 -29.79
CA TRP A 277 -16.31 -10.01 -31.19
C TRP A 277 -15.18 -9.71 -32.18
N ASN A 278 -14.18 -8.92 -31.78
CA ASN A 278 -12.93 -8.73 -32.52
C ASN A 278 -11.81 -9.59 -31.91
#